data_AF-A0A536UHM5-F1
#
_entry.id   AF-A0A536UHM5-F1
#
_cell.length_a   1.000
_cell.length_b   1.000
_cell.length_c   1.000
_cell.angle_alpha   90.00
_cell.angle_beta   90.00
_cell.angle_gamma   90.00
#
_symmetry.space_group_name_H-M   'P 1'
#
loop_
_entity.id
_entity.type
_entity.pdbx_description
1 polymer ?
#
loop_
_entity_poly.entity_id
_entity_poly.type
_entity_poly.pdbx_seq_one_letter_code
_entity_poly.pdbx_strand_id
1 'polypeptide(L)'
;MIPNEFIQTLLSRVDIVAVVDRYVPLKKAGTNFVACCPFHSEKTPSFTVSPTKQFYHCFGCSAHGTAISFLMEFGGKPFPDAVEELARDAGLEVPRTHTPPAAGDRDEALDLSGVLLQAAK
;
A
#
# COMPACT_ATOMS: atom_id res chain seq x y z
N MET A 1 7.01 12.15 -6.93
CA MET A 1 5.67 11.69 -7.35
C MET A 1 5.81 10.42 -8.16
N ILE A 2 5.00 9.39 -7.89
CA ILE A 2 5.07 8.11 -8.62
C ILE A 2 4.34 8.26 -9.97
N PRO A 3 4.97 7.97 -11.12
CA PRO A 3 4.33 8.11 -12.43
C PRO A 3 3.13 7.15 -12.61
N ASN A 4 2.05 7.62 -13.24
CA ASN A 4 0.87 6.79 -13.51
C ASN A 4 1.19 5.57 -14.39
N GLU A 5 2.11 5.70 -15.34
CA GLU A 5 2.58 4.60 -16.19
C GLU A 5 3.24 3.47 -15.38
N PHE A 6 3.96 3.84 -14.31
CA PHE A 6 4.57 2.89 -13.40
C PHE A 6 3.49 2.15 -12.61
N ILE A 7 2.44 2.84 -12.16
CA ILE A 7 1.30 2.22 -11.47
C ILE A 7 0.62 1.18 -12.36
N GLN A 8 0.40 1.48 -13.64
CA GLN A 8 -0.19 0.51 -14.58
C GLN A 8 0.73 -0.70 -14.80
N THR A 9 2.03 -0.45 -14.99
CA THR A 9 3.04 -1.51 -15.13
C THR A 9 3.07 -2.42 -13.91
N LEU A 10 3.06 -1.82 -12.72
CA LEU A 10 3.03 -2.55 -11.45
C LEU A 10 1.78 -3.42 -11.34
N LEU A 11 0.59 -2.85 -11.57
CA LEU A 11 -0.68 -3.59 -11.50
C LEU A 11 -0.75 -4.75 -12.51
N SER A 12 -0.08 -4.65 -13.66
CA SER A 12 0.00 -5.75 -14.63
C SER A 12 0.91 -6.92 -14.22
N ARG A 13 1.82 -6.72 -13.25
CA ARG A 13 2.74 -7.75 -12.75
C ARG A 13 2.30 -8.37 -11.43
N VAL A 14 1.48 -7.67 -10.68
CA VAL A 14 0.94 -8.13 -9.40
C VAL A 14 -0.17 -9.15 -9.65
N ASP A 15 -0.22 -10.19 -8.81
CA ASP A 15 -1.38 -11.06 -8.71
C ASP A 15 -2.25 -10.64 -7.53
N ILE A 16 -3.39 -10.01 -7.81
CA ILE A 16 -4.34 -9.58 -6.78
C ILE A 16 -4.84 -10.73 -5.90
N VAL A 17 -4.94 -11.96 -6.43
CA VAL A 17 -5.40 -13.11 -5.65
C VAL A 17 -4.36 -13.40 -4.57
N ALA A 18 -3.09 -13.48 -4.95
CA ALA A 18 -1.99 -13.68 -4.01
C ALA A 18 -1.91 -12.56 -2.96
N VAL A 19 -2.11 -11.30 -3.35
CA VAL A 19 -2.10 -10.16 -2.41
C VAL A 19 -3.21 -10.29 -1.39
N VAL A 20 -4.45 -10.54 -1.83
CA VAL A 20 -5.61 -10.61 -0.93
C VAL A 20 -5.57 -11.86 -0.05
N ASP A 21 -5.15 -13.00 -0.59
CA ASP A 21 -5.13 -14.29 0.11
C ASP A 21 -4.19 -14.29 1.35
N ARG A 22 -3.19 -13.39 1.37
CA ARG A 22 -2.35 -13.13 2.56
C ARG A 22 -3.15 -12.61 3.76
N TYR A 23 -4.28 -11.97 3.51
CA TYR A 23 -5.08 -11.28 4.53
C TYR A 23 -6.42 -11.96 4.78
N VAL A 24 -7.04 -12.44 3.71
CA VAL A 24 -8.38 -13.02 3.73
C VAL A 24 -8.34 -14.35 2.99
N PRO A 25 -8.57 -15.49 3.66
CA PRO A 25 -8.48 -16.79 3.02
C PRO A 25 -9.54 -16.91 1.92
N LEU A 26 -9.08 -17.02 0.67
CA LEU A 26 -9.92 -17.06 -0.51
C LEU A 26 -10.31 -18.50 -0.86
N LYS A 27 -11.54 -18.68 -1.32
CA LYS A 27 -12.02 -19.95 -1.88
C LYS A 27 -12.29 -19.79 -3.36
N LYS A 28 -11.82 -20.74 -4.18
CA LYS A 28 -12.07 -20.73 -5.62
C LYS A 28 -13.56 -20.98 -5.90
N ALA A 29 -14.16 -20.12 -6.73
CA ALA A 29 -15.55 -20.21 -7.18
C ALA A 29 -15.63 -19.92 -8.69
N GLY A 30 -15.61 -20.99 -9.50
CA GLY A 30 -15.51 -20.87 -10.95
C GLY A 30 -14.17 -20.26 -11.38
N THR A 31 -14.24 -19.15 -12.10
CA THR A 31 -13.06 -18.39 -12.57
C THR A 31 -12.58 -17.34 -11.57
N ASN A 32 -13.35 -17.06 -10.53
CA ASN A 32 -13.05 -16.06 -9.51
C ASN A 32 -12.76 -16.73 -8.16
N PHE A 33 -12.42 -15.90 -7.18
CA PHE A 33 -12.24 -16.29 -5.79
C PHE A 33 -13.22 -15.52 -4.91
N VAL A 34 -13.68 -16.13 -3.83
CA VAL A 34 -14.67 -15.53 -2.92
C VAL A 34 -14.29 -15.69 -1.45
N ALA A 35 -14.74 -14.74 -0.63
CA ALA A 35 -14.63 -14.79 0.83
C ALA A 35 -15.74 -13.96 1.49
N CYS A 36 -15.83 -14.03 2.82
CA CYS A 36 -16.55 -13.00 3.58
C CYS A 36 -15.77 -11.69 3.50
N CYS A 37 -16.49 -10.60 3.36
CA CYS A 37 -15.93 -9.28 3.16
C CYS A 37 -15.12 -8.82 4.38
N PRO A 38 -13.88 -8.37 4.18
CA PRO A 38 -13.09 -7.82 5.28
C PRO A 38 -13.47 -6.37 5.62
N PHE A 39 -14.26 -5.70 4.77
CA PHE A 39 -14.66 -4.31 4.93
C PHE A 39 -15.97 -4.11 5.70
N HIS A 40 -16.76 -5.17 5.91
CA HIS A 40 -17.97 -5.11 6.72
C HIS A 40 -18.33 -6.48 7.29
N SER A 41 -19.07 -6.50 8.40
CA SER A 41 -19.47 -7.74 9.06
C SER A 41 -20.60 -8.44 8.32
N GLU A 42 -20.32 -9.63 7.78
CA GLU A 42 -21.31 -10.50 7.12
C GLU A 42 -21.11 -11.98 7.46
N LYS A 43 -22.14 -12.81 7.21
CA LYS A 43 -22.10 -14.28 7.42
C LYS A 43 -21.99 -15.07 6.12
N THR A 44 -22.38 -14.46 5.00
CA THR A 44 -22.38 -15.06 3.67
C THR A 44 -21.32 -14.37 2.82
N PRO A 45 -20.54 -15.11 2.00
CA PRO A 45 -19.49 -14.51 1.21
C PRO A 45 -20.06 -13.58 0.13
N SER A 46 -19.75 -12.28 0.19
CA SER A 46 -20.08 -11.32 -0.86
C SER A 46 -18.85 -10.68 -1.51
N PHE A 47 -17.65 -10.97 -1.00
CA PHE A 47 -16.40 -10.45 -1.52
C PHE A 47 -15.85 -11.35 -2.62
N THR A 48 -15.64 -10.80 -3.81
CA THR A 48 -15.17 -11.52 -5.00
C THR A 48 -13.88 -10.90 -5.52
N VAL A 49 -12.89 -11.74 -5.85
CA VAL A 49 -11.62 -11.35 -6.47
C VAL A 49 -11.52 -12.00 -7.84
N SER A 50 -11.25 -11.20 -8.87
CA SER A 50 -11.09 -11.69 -10.24
C SER A 50 -9.63 -11.70 -10.66
N PRO A 51 -9.00 -12.88 -10.88
CA PRO A 51 -7.61 -12.95 -11.34
C PRO A 51 -7.45 -12.40 -12.76
N THR A 52 -8.46 -12.54 -13.62
CA THR A 52 -8.39 -12.03 -15.00
C THR A 52 -8.53 -10.52 -15.06
N LYS A 53 -9.39 -9.92 -14.22
CA LYS A 53 -9.61 -8.46 -14.21
C LYS A 53 -8.66 -7.70 -13.28
N GLN A 54 -7.88 -8.42 -12.45
CA GLN A 54 -7.00 -7.84 -11.43
C GLN A 54 -7.72 -6.85 -10.50
N PHE A 55 -8.91 -7.24 -10.03
CA PHE A 55 -9.81 -6.38 -9.25
C PHE A 55 -10.65 -7.16 -8.25
N TYR A 56 -10.99 -6.53 -7.12
CA TYR A 56 -11.94 -7.05 -6.13
C TYR A 56 -13.24 -6.24 -6.10
N HIS A 57 -14.35 -6.89 -5.76
CA HIS A 57 -15.63 -6.24 -5.51
C HIS A 57 -16.42 -6.99 -4.43
N CYS A 58 -16.96 -6.25 -3.47
CA CYS A 58 -17.91 -6.74 -2.50
C CYS A 58 -19.35 -6.38 -2.93
N PHE A 59 -20.19 -7.38 -3.14
CA PHE A 59 -21.60 -7.15 -3.50
C PHE A 59 -22.49 -6.75 -2.32
N GLY A 60 -22.01 -6.86 -1.07
CA GLY A 60 -22.73 -6.45 0.13
C GLY A 60 -22.55 -4.97 0.49
N CYS A 61 -21.32 -4.48 0.45
CA CYS A 61 -20.97 -3.11 0.87
C CYS A 61 -20.38 -2.23 -0.25
N SER A 62 -20.32 -2.74 -1.49
CA SER A 62 -19.77 -2.04 -2.66
C SER A 62 -18.28 -1.66 -2.56
N ALA A 63 -17.53 -2.17 -1.58
CA ALA A 63 -16.08 -1.99 -1.52
C ALA A 63 -15.43 -2.64 -2.74
N HIS A 64 -14.54 -1.92 -3.42
CA HIS A 64 -13.98 -2.38 -4.68
C HIS A 64 -12.64 -1.70 -4.97
N GLY A 65 -11.77 -2.37 -5.72
CA GLY A 65 -10.47 -1.80 -6.00
C GLY A 65 -9.44 -2.77 -6.58
N THR A 66 -8.25 -2.22 -6.77
CA THR A 66 -7.06 -2.96 -7.22
C THR A 66 -6.28 -3.51 -6.02
N ALA A 67 -5.19 -4.22 -6.27
CA ALA A 67 -4.27 -4.65 -5.20
C ALA A 67 -3.76 -3.46 -4.34
N ILE A 68 -3.50 -2.30 -4.96
CA ILE A 68 -3.09 -1.08 -4.24
C ILE A 68 -4.22 -0.59 -3.33
N SER A 69 -5.44 -0.47 -3.87
CA SER A 69 -6.63 -0.06 -3.12
C SER A 69 -6.86 -0.95 -1.90
N PHE A 70 -6.71 -2.27 -2.07
CA PHE A 70 -6.87 -3.23 -0.98
C PHE A 70 -5.85 -3.00 0.15
N LEU A 71 -4.56 -2.84 -0.19
CA LEU A 71 -3.51 -2.57 0.80
C LEU A 71 -3.71 -1.24 1.53
N MET A 72 -4.29 -0.24 0.86
CA MET A 72 -4.61 1.05 1.47
C MET A 72 -5.83 0.96 2.39
N GLU A 73 -6.95 0.50 1.86
CA GLU A 73 -8.25 0.53 2.54
C GLU A 73 -8.35 -0.53 3.64
N PHE A 74 -7.87 -1.74 3.37
CA PHE A 74 -7.89 -2.84 4.34
C PHE A 74 -6.57 -2.92 5.12
N GLY A 75 -5.45 -2.86 4.42
CA GLY A 75 -4.12 -2.95 5.05
C GLY A 75 -3.70 -1.70 5.82
N GLY A 76 -4.43 -0.58 5.68
CA GLY A 76 -4.13 0.69 6.35
C GLY A 76 -2.82 1.35 5.91
N LYS A 77 -2.27 0.93 4.76
CA LYS A 77 -0.98 1.42 4.27
C LYS A 77 -1.16 2.76 3.55
N PRO A 78 -0.26 3.73 3.75
CA PRO A 78 -0.24 4.90 2.89
C PRO A 78 0.13 4.49 1.46
N PHE A 79 -0.33 5.27 0.47
CA PHE A 79 -0.15 4.94 -0.95
C PHE A 79 1.30 4.63 -1.35
N PRO A 80 2.33 5.40 -0.95
CA PRO A 80 3.72 5.09 -1.30
C PRO A 80 4.15 3.71 -0.78
N ASP A 81 3.81 3.38 0.46
CA ASP A 81 4.19 2.10 1.07
C ASP A 81 3.49 0.92 0.40
N ALA A 82 2.21 1.08 0.03
CA ALA A 82 1.48 0.07 -0.73
C ALA A 82 2.12 -0.19 -2.10
N VAL A 83 2.56 0.87 -2.79
CA VAL A 83 3.26 0.76 -4.07
C VAL A 83 4.64 0.11 -3.91
N GLU A 84 5.40 0.50 -2.89
CA GLU A 84 6.72 -0.07 -2.61
C GLU A 84 6.67 -1.55 -2.22
N GLU A 85 5.67 -1.97 -1.45
CA GLU A 85 5.45 -3.39 -1.14
C GLU A 85 5.19 -4.20 -2.40
N LEU A 86 4.22 -3.77 -3.21
CA LEU A 86 3.88 -4.49 -4.45
C LEU A 86 5.03 -4.47 -5.46
N ALA A 87 5.79 -3.37 -5.55
CA ALA A 87 6.93 -3.27 -6.43
C ALA A 87 8.04 -4.24 -6.02
N ARG A 88 8.28 -4.40 -4.71
CA ARG A 88 9.22 -5.38 -4.17
C ARG A 88 8.78 -6.81 -4.51
N ASP A 89 7.52 -7.14 -4.31
CA ASP A 89 6.94 -8.45 -4.67
C ASP A 89 7.09 -8.73 -6.18
N ALA A 90 6.98 -7.70 -7.02
CA ALA A 90 7.10 -7.78 -8.48
C ALA A 90 8.54 -7.63 -9.03
N GLY A 91 9.54 -7.44 -8.17
CA GLY A 91 10.93 -7.18 -8.57
C GLY A 91 11.12 -5.90 -9.38
N LEU A 92 10.32 -4.87 -9.09
CA LEU A 92 10.34 -3.55 -9.72
C LEU A 92 10.94 -2.49 -8.79
N GLU A 93 11.70 -1.56 -9.35
CA GLU A 93 12.15 -0.37 -8.63
C GLU A 93 11.16 0.77 -8.83
N VAL A 94 10.74 1.42 -7.74
CA VAL A 94 9.78 2.53 -7.80
C VAL A 94 10.51 3.80 -8.27
N PRO A 95 10.11 4.40 -9.41
CA PRO A 95 10.72 5.64 -9.88
C PRO A 95 10.46 6.76 -8.88
N ARG A 96 11.51 7.21 -8.20
CA ARG A 96 11.47 8.42 -7.40
C ARG A 96 11.86 9.57 -8.30
N THR A 97 10.88 10.34 -8.78
CA THR A 97 11.22 11.66 -9.35
C THR A 97 11.87 12.46 -8.24
N HIS A 98 13.16 12.74 -8.39
CA HIS A 98 13.90 13.61 -7.49
C HIS A 98 13.22 14.99 -7.50
N THR A 99 12.35 15.25 -6.52
CA THR A 99 12.42 16.54 -5.86
C THR A 99 13.70 16.43 -5.02
N PRO A 100 14.79 17.15 -5.34
CA PRO A 100 15.91 17.20 -4.42
C PRO A 100 15.35 17.60 -3.05
N PRO A 101 15.78 16.95 -1.95
CA PRO A 101 15.34 17.37 -0.63
C PRO A 101 15.60 18.88 -0.54
N ALA A 102 14.56 19.65 -0.19
CA ALA A 102 14.80 20.99 0.31
C ALA A 102 15.81 20.82 1.45
N ALA A 103 17.00 21.37 1.28
CA ALA A 103 18.03 21.37 2.31
C ALA A 103 17.42 22.04 3.55
N GLY A 104 17.10 21.24 4.57
CA GLY A 104 16.39 21.74 5.72
C GLY A 104 15.88 20.63 6.63
N ASP A 105 16.80 19.85 7.19
CA ASP A 105 16.87 19.71 8.65
C ASP A 105 18.27 19.17 8.98
N ARG A 106 19.22 20.09 9.20
CA ARG A 106 20.39 19.74 9.99
C ARG A 106 19.87 19.65 11.40
N ASP A 107 19.83 18.42 11.90
CA ASP A 107 19.78 18.06 13.30
C ASP A 107 20.81 18.93 14.07
N GLU A 108 20.37 20.09 14.56
CA GLU A 108 21.13 20.94 15.48
C GLU A 108 20.84 20.47 16.90
N ALA A 109 21.17 19.19 17.14
CA ALA A 109 21.38 18.67 18.47
C ALA A 109 22.56 19.40 19.11
N LEU A 110 22.24 20.48 19.83
CA LEU A 110 22.78 20.80 21.14
C LEU A 110 24.29 21.08 21.20
N ASP A 111 24.67 22.32 20.85
CA ASP A 111 25.84 22.95 21.47
C ASP A 111 25.52 23.31 22.93
N LEU A 112 25.58 22.30 23.81
CA LEU A 112 25.52 22.48 25.26
C LEU A 112 26.87 22.95 25.86
N SER A 113 27.83 23.38 25.04
CA SER A 113 29.14 23.87 25.51
C SER A 113 29.25 25.39 25.58
N GLY A 114 28.35 26.14 24.94
CA GLY A 114 28.34 27.62 24.98
C GLY A 114 27.73 28.26 26.24
N VAL A 115 26.83 27.57 26.96
CA VAL A 115 26.11 28.16 28.11
C VAL A 115 26.93 28.14 29.40
N LEU A 116 27.98 27.32 29.48
CA LEU A 116 28.83 27.21 30.69
C LEU A 116 29.89 28.32 30.84
N LEU A 117 30.04 29.22 29.86
CA LEU A 117 31.05 30.30 29.91
C LEU A 117 30.51 31.67 30.32
N GLN A 118 29.23 31.79 30.68
CA GLN A 118 28.64 33.05 31.17
C GLN A 118 28.56 33.18 32.70
N ALA A 119 29.09 32.21 33.45
CA ALA A 119 29.16 32.27 34.92
C ALA A 119 30.55 32.67 35.48
N ALA A 120 31.41 33.28 34.65
CA ALA A 120 32.71 33.80 35.08
C ALA A 120 32.79 35.32 34.83
N LYS A 121 32.01 36.10 35.58
CA LYS A 121 32.36 37.47 35.95
C LYS A 121 31.61 37.89 37.21
#